data_AF-A0A853T5M5-F1
#
_entry.id   AF-A0A853T5M5-F1
#
_cell.length_a   1.000
_cell.length_b   1.000
_cell.length_c   1.000
_cell.angle_alpha   90.00
_cell.angle_beta   90.00
_cell.angle_gamma   90.00
#
_symmetry.space_group_name_H-M   'P 1'
#
loop_
_entity.id
_entity.type
_entity.pdbx_description
1 polymer ?
#
loop_
_entity_poly.entity_id
_entity_poly.type
_entity_poly.pdbx_seq_one_letter_code
_entity_poly.pdbx_strand_id
1 'polypeptide(L)'
;MLIYLDAAMLEEPERKTLSRFFRKPFTDESCALVAERLPHLAQVYRALASSMPTWRGGTLLSQVHQAERVFQQVAQLGPDQLPLVPELVLARQVELLEELVRDHADFVHQRSEQPNQRFKLDADSSRVAVRAFSFHEVVFLTLMGILEAQVTRQLVTFSFTPHGGEILYNRTITTTMEAQSQLSLTLVLRDVITHLRHGDLTRTASILTLLRPELLDTLEDAFLDSFFSIGTYMARDASSSELISGARELCRWFALLEIVRLADEAGVIPNDALCERLELDRDLLNLVLADRAAAIPSNRGIYVHAGGCLSLGKTGLGHAVHCCKSAALSGEQARDLGEKFEKEITEYITRRVSPADYVVRAGFKRSENGKGKMYDCDLIIFEVARRQIFFIQAKWKRNSRTADLGDELNYWGGKNWPLTKGVKRLVALRQRLTEKDVLAKIKGALGDIRLTDQHILANSHYVVVHTLPSFSAYQIDGVAIYEWNLFRRLLQRGAMERSMWTGGPHAVAIVLPEHRHHTMLKLEDPNQVLDYFYTMAGGNLAQLPREKQDREQARYGFDLALPSASLWCRMRGNATLRVIRPYT
;
A
#
# COMPACT_ATOMS: atom_id res chain seq x y z
N MET A 1 -10.56 7.81 4.58
CA MET A 1 -9.34 7.85 5.42
C MET A 1 -8.87 6.41 5.56
N LEU A 2 -8.21 5.89 4.51
CA LEU A 2 -7.78 4.50 4.44
C LEU A 2 -6.42 4.41 5.12
N ILE A 3 -6.48 4.22 6.43
CA ILE A 3 -5.33 4.29 7.32
C ILE A 3 -4.53 3.02 7.14
N TYR A 4 -3.29 3.18 6.72
CA TYR A 4 -2.24 2.17 6.90
C TYR A 4 -2.00 2.07 8.40
N LEU A 5 -2.80 1.25 9.08
CA LEU A 5 -2.55 0.86 10.45
C LEU A 5 -1.88 -0.50 10.44
N ASP A 6 -0.69 -0.59 11.03
CA ASP A 6 -0.09 -1.90 11.22
C ASP A 6 -0.71 -2.57 12.46
N ALA A 7 -1.56 -3.57 12.23
CA ALA A 7 -2.17 -4.37 13.28
C ALA A 7 -1.17 -5.21 14.10
N ALA A 8 0.13 -5.19 13.77
CA ALA A 8 1.19 -5.70 14.62
C ALA A 8 1.37 -4.87 15.90
N MET A 9 0.89 -3.63 15.94
CA MET A 9 0.82 -2.81 17.17
C MET A 9 -0.23 -3.35 18.16
N LEU A 10 -1.09 -4.28 17.72
CA LEU A 10 -2.08 -4.93 18.57
C LEU A 10 -1.68 -6.35 18.95
N GLU A 11 -1.89 -6.67 20.22
CA GLU A 11 -1.88 -8.03 20.71
C GLU A 11 -2.83 -8.93 19.92
N GLU A 12 -2.46 -10.19 19.75
CA GLU A 12 -3.17 -11.12 18.85
C GLU A 12 -4.68 -11.28 19.16
N PRO A 13 -5.14 -11.36 20.42
CA PRO A 13 -6.56 -11.41 20.74
C PRO A 13 -7.30 -10.14 20.30
N GLU A 14 -6.71 -8.98 20.58
CA GLU A 14 -7.26 -7.67 20.29
C GLU A 14 -7.42 -7.45 18.79
N ARG A 15 -6.39 -7.81 18.02
CA ARG A 15 -6.42 -7.81 16.55
C ARG A 15 -7.51 -8.69 15.97
N LYS A 16 -7.75 -9.89 16.52
CA LYS A 16 -8.82 -10.78 16.05
C LYS A 16 -10.20 -10.17 16.29
N THR A 17 -10.41 -9.59 17.47
CA THR A 17 -11.66 -8.91 17.82
C THR A 17 -11.93 -7.74 16.90
N LEU A 18 -10.95 -6.84 16.71
CA LEU A 18 -11.11 -5.65 15.89
C LEU A 18 -11.21 -5.97 14.39
N SER A 19 -10.50 -6.99 13.90
CA SER A 19 -10.66 -7.46 12.51
C SER A 19 -12.06 -8.02 12.25
N ARG A 20 -12.64 -8.76 13.20
CA ARG A 20 -14.04 -9.23 13.09
C ARG A 20 -15.03 -8.08 13.14
N PHE A 21 -14.85 -7.13 14.06
CA PHE A 21 -15.67 -5.92 14.14
C PHE A 21 -15.73 -5.23 12.78
N PHE A 22 -14.56 -4.98 12.17
CA PHE A 22 -14.50 -4.32 10.89
C PHE A 22 -15.25 -5.07 9.79
N ARG A 23 -15.02 -6.39 9.65
CA ARG A 23 -15.60 -7.22 8.57
C ARG A 23 -17.08 -7.54 8.75
N LYS A 24 -17.60 -7.42 9.97
CA LYS A 24 -19.00 -7.71 10.30
C LYS A 24 -19.69 -6.45 10.84
N PRO A 25 -19.80 -5.39 10.02
CA PRO A 25 -20.43 -4.15 10.44
C PRO A 25 -21.87 -4.42 10.85
N PHE A 26 -22.31 -3.75 11.91
CA PHE A 26 -23.71 -3.72 12.32
C PHE A 26 -24.34 -5.07 12.69
N THR A 27 -23.51 -6.03 13.11
CA THR A 27 -23.95 -7.30 13.72
C THR A 27 -24.09 -7.17 15.25
N ASP A 28 -24.79 -8.11 15.89
CA ASP A 28 -24.89 -8.15 17.36
C ASP A 28 -23.52 -8.19 18.03
N GLU A 29 -22.57 -8.96 17.47
CA GLU A 29 -21.16 -9.02 17.90
C GLU A 29 -20.52 -7.62 17.87
N SER A 30 -20.69 -6.89 16.76
CA SER A 30 -20.15 -5.52 16.64
C SER A 30 -20.84 -4.51 17.56
N CYS A 31 -22.17 -4.60 17.72
CA CYS A 31 -22.96 -3.74 18.61
C CYS A 31 -22.60 -3.96 20.08
N ALA A 32 -22.32 -5.20 20.49
CA ALA A 32 -21.86 -5.52 21.84
C ALA A 32 -20.49 -4.91 22.12
N LEU A 33 -19.54 -5.03 21.18
CA LEU A 33 -18.21 -4.45 21.33
C LEU A 33 -18.23 -2.92 21.48
N VAL A 34 -19.06 -2.23 20.68
CA VAL A 34 -19.24 -0.77 20.81
C VAL A 34 -19.89 -0.43 22.14
N ALA A 35 -20.89 -1.20 22.60
CA ALA A 35 -21.52 -0.97 23.90
C ALA A 35 -20.54 -1.14 25.08
N GLU A 36 -19.64 -2.11 25.00
CA GLU A 36 -18.62 -2.36 26.00
C GLU A 36 -17.56 -1.26 26.03
N ARG A 37 -17.01 -0.88 24.87
CA ARG A 37 -15.79 -0.06 24.80
C ARG A 37 -16.03 1.40 24.46
N LEU A 38 -17.13 1.71 23.79
CA LEU A 38 -17.54 3.05 23.38
C LEU A 38 -19.03 3.27 23.72
N PRO A 39 -19.43 3.15 25.01
CA PRO A 39 -20.85 3.15 25.41
C PRO A 39 -21.60 4.40 24.95
N HIS A 40 -20.89 5.52 24.80
CA HIS A 40 -21.42 6.79 24.31
C HIS A 40 -21.79 6.80 22.81
N LEU A 41 -21.29 5.85 22.01
CA LEU A 41 -21.64 5.63 20.59
C LEU A 41 -22.62 4.47 20.39
N ALA A 42 -22.85 3.63 21.39
CA ALA A 42 -23.61 2.38 21.28
C ALA A 42 -25.03 2.56 20.74
N GLN A 43 -25.73 3.60 21.19
CA GLN A 43 -27.09 3.91 20.75
C GLN A 43 -27.13 4.26 19.25
N VAL A 44 -26.19 5.08 18.78
CA VAL A 44 -26.11 5.50 17.37
C VAL A 44 -25.74 4.31 16.48
N TYR A 45 -24.76 3.53 16.90
CA TYR A 45 -24.31 2.35 16.16
C TYR A 45 -25.42 1.28 16.05
N ARG A 46 -26.19 1.04 17.13
CA ARG A 46 -27.36 0.15 17.09
C ARG A 46 -28.49 0.67 16.20
N ALA A 47 -28.75 1.99 16.21
CA ALA A 47 -29.77 2.57 15.34
C ALA A 47 -29.43 2.35 13.84
N LEU A 48 -28.16 2.53 13.47
CA LEU A 48 -27.68 2.20 12.13
C LEU A 48 -27.81 0.70 11.83
N ALA A 49 -27.50 -0.16 12.79
CA ALA A 49 -27.65 -1.60 12.62
C ALA A 49 -29.09 -2.05 12.39
N SER A 50 -30.05 -1.51 13.14
CA SER A 50 -31.48 -1.78 12.95
C SER A 50 -31.99 -1.31 11.59
N SER A 51 -31.34 -0.31 10.98
CA SER A 51 -31.68 0.13 9.62
C SER A 51 -31.10 -0.78 8.53
N MET A 52 -30.05 -1.57 8.81
CA MET A 52 -29.31 -2.36 7.80
C MET A 52 -30.18 -3.21 6.85
N PRO A 53 -31.25 -3.89 7.33
CA PRO A 53 -32.13 -4.67 6.45
C PRO A 53 -32.82 -3.83 5.37
N THR A 54 -33.12 -2.55 5.62
CA THR A 54 -33.88 -1.70 4.67
C THR A 54 -33.06 -1.30 3.44
N TRP A 55 -31.73 -1.16 3.58
CA TRP A 55 -30.82 -0.86 2.47
C TRP A 55 -30.10 -2.10 1.91
N ARG A 56 -30.21 -3.27 2.55
CA ARG A 56 -29.78 -4.56 1.97
C ARG A 56 -30.88 -5.30 1.21
N GLY A 57 -32.16 -5.11 1.60
CA GLY A 57 -33.28 -5.92 1.13
C GLY A 57 -34.10 -5.33 -0.03
N GLY A 58 -33.80 -4.11 -0.50
CA GLY A 58 -34.43 -3.55 -1.70
C GLY A 58 -35.97 -3.61 -1.68
N THR A 59 -36.60 -3.21 -0.58
CA THR A 59 -37.98 -2.71 -0.56
C THR A 59 -38.25 -2.05 0.79
N LEU A 60 -38.45 -0.72 0.82
CA LEU A 60 -39.57 -0.09 1.55
C LEU A 60 -39.57 1.44 1.43
N LEU A 61 -40.66 1.93 0.84
CA LEU A 61 -41.21 3.25 1.10
C LEU A 61 -41.43 3.45 2.61
N SER A 62 -41.08 4.66 3.08
CA SER A 62 -41.54 5.33 4.31
C SER A 62 -40.81 5.15 5.67
N GLN A 63 -39.63 4.53 5.76
CA GLN A 63 -38.82 4.57 7.01
C GLN A 63 -37.41 5.18 6.88
N VAL A 64 -37.09 5.77 5.73
CA VAL A 64 -35.76 6.36 5.42
C VAL A 64 -35.44 7.65 6.22
N HIS A 65 -36.43 8.30 6.82
CA HIS A 65 -36.23 9.57 7.53
C HIS A 65 -35.38 9.51 8.82
N GLN A 66 -35.02 8.32 9.34
CA GLN A 66 -34.24 8.22 10.58
C GLN A 66 -32.72 8.19 10.36
N ALA A 67 -32.22 7.58 9.28
CA ALA A 67 -30.78 7.55 9.01
C ALA A 67 -30.25 8.94 8.59
N GLU A 68 -31.07 9.74 7.90
CA GLU A 68 -30.74 11.12 7.55
C GLU A 68 -30.60 12.04 8.77
N ARG A 69 -31.36 11.79 9.85
CA ARG A 69 -31.23 12.52 11.12
C ARG A 69 -29.87 12.28 11.79
N VAL A 70 -29.27 11.13 11.55
CA VAL A 70 -27.91 10.79 12.02
C VAL A 70 -26.85 11.53 11.21
N PHE A 71 -27.16 12.25 10.12
CA PHE A 71 -26.16 12.79 9.20
C PHE A 71 -26.59 14.14 8.57
N GLN A 72 -26.29 15.29 9.18
CA GLN A 72 -26.64 16.65 8.70
C GLN A 72 -25.44 17.47 8.17
N GLN A 73 -25.68 18.43 7.25
CA GLN A 73 -24.65 19.32 6.67
C GLN A 73 -24.16 20.42 7.64
N VAL A 74 -22.90 20.86 7.49
CA VAL A 74 -22.31 21.97 8.26
C VAL A 74 -22.13 23.20 7.37
N ALA A 75 -23.08 24.12 7.42
CA ALA A 75 -22.96 25.42 6.78
C ALA A 75 -22.09 26.35 7.65
N GLN A 76 -20.77 26.43 7.42
CA GLN A 76 -19.91 27.53 7.95
C GLN A 76 -18.41 27.50 7.54
N LEU A 77 -18.03 27.18 6.30
CA LEU A 77 -16.66 27.46 5.83
C LEU A 77 -16.69 28.04 4.42
N GLY A 78 -16.01 29.17 4.20
CA GLY A 78 -15.94 29.85 2.92
C GLY A 78 -15.03 29.13 1.91
N PRO A 79 -15.15 29.41 0.60
CA PRO A 79 -14.34 28.78 -0.45
C PRO A 79 -12.82 28.98 -0.28
N ASP A 80 -12.41 30.03 0.44
CA ASP A 80 -11.00 30.34 0.71
C ASP A 80 -10.40 29.54 1.89
N GLN A 81 -11.23 28.73 2.56
CA GLN A 81 -10.84 27.79 3.63
C GLN A 81 -10.79 26.34 3.13
N LEU A 82 -10.83 26.13 1.82
CA LEU A 82 -10.75 24.79 1.23
C LEU A 82 -9.29 24.29 1.21
N PRO A 83 -9.04 23.08 1.73
CA PRO A 83 -7.70 22.51 1.78
C PRO A 83 -7.11 22.26 0.38
N LEU A 84 -5.82 22.58 0.21
CA LEU A 84 -5.06 22.34 -1.03
C LEU A 84 -4.30 21.01 -0.90
N VAL A 85 -5.01 19.89 -0.94
CA VAL A 85 -4.38 18.57 -1.04
C VAL A 85 -3.77 18.42 -2.45
N PRO A 86 -2.55 17.88 -2.59
CA PRO A 86 -1.97 17.63 -3.91
C PRO A 86 -2.92 16.85 -4.82
N GLU A 87 -3.16 17.37 -6.02
CA GLU A 87 -4.12 16.85 -7.01
C GLU A 87 -4.00 15.34 -7.25
N LEU A 88 -2.77 14.83 -7.31
CA LEU A 88 -2.48 13.41 -7.49
C LEU A 88 -2.97 12.54 -6.33
N VAL A 89 -2.88 13.06 -5.10
CA VAL A 89 -3.35 12.35 -3.90
C VAL A 89 -4.88 12.30 -3.87
N LEU A 90 -5.54 13.40 -4.25
CA LEU A 90 -7.00 13.45 -4.37
C LEU A 90 -7.51 12.50 -5.46
N ALA A 91 -6.87 12.49 -6.63
CA ALA A 91 -7.20 11.57 -7.72
C ALA A 91 -7.16 10.11 -7.26
N ARG A 92 -6.10 9.70 -6.54
CA ARG A 92 -5.96 8.33 -6.06
C ARG A 92 -7.04 7.92 -5.05
N GLN A 93 -7.42 8.82 -4.15
CA GLN A 93 -8.48 8.53 -3.17
C GLN A 93 -9.85 8.39 -3.84
N VAL A 94 -10.10 9.17 -4.89
CA VAL A 94 -11.33 9.08 -5.66
C VAL A 94 -11.39 7.77 -6.42
N GLU A 95 -10.30 7.36 -7.07
CA GLU A 95 -10.24 6.06 -7.74
C GLU A 95 -10.65 4.94 -6.79
N LEU A 96 -10.04 4.86 -5.60
CA LEU A 96 -10.35 3.85 -4.59
C LEU A 96 -11.84 3.89 -4.16
N LEU A 97 -12.42 5.08 -4.05
CA LEU A 97 -13.85 5.23 -3.74
C LEU A 97 -14.75 4.75 -4.89
N GLU A 98 -14.39 5.05 -6.13
CA GLU A 98 -15.10 4.54 -7.32
C GLU A 98 -14.98 3.01 -7.42
N GLU A 99 -13.84 2.43 -7.06
CA GLU A 99 -13.64 0.98 -6.98
C GLU A 99 -14.55 0.36 -5.91
N LEU A 100 -14.56 0.90 -4.69
CA LEU A 100 -15.42 0.43 -3.59
C LEU A 100 -16.91 0.46 -3.95
N VAL A 101 -17.38 1.55 -4.56
CA VAL A 101 -18.79 1.69 -4.96
C VAL A 101 -19.17 0.65 -6.02
N ARG A 102 -18.30 0.45 -7.02
CA ARG A 102 -18.50 -0.56 -8.07
C ARG A 102 -18.56 -1.96 -7.47
N ASP A 103 -17.60 -2.31 -6.63
CA ASP A 103 -17.53 -3.65 -6.04
C ASP A 103 -18.71 -3.94 -5.12
N HIS A 104 -19.19 -2.94 -4.38
CA HIS A 104 -20.39 -3.08 -3.58
C HIS A 104 -21.63 -3.38 -4.44
N ALA A 105 -21.79 -2.67 -5.56
CA ALA A 105 -22.89 -2.91 -6.50
C ALA A 105 -22.85 -4.34 -7.06
N ASP A 106 -21.66 -4.82 -7.44
CA ASP A 106 -21.48 -6.19 -7.95
C ASP A 106 -21.68 -7.26 -6.88
N PHE A 107 -21.20 -7.02 -5.65
CA PHE A 107 -21.41 -7.92 -4.51
C PHE A 107 -22.90 -8.10 -4.18
N VAL A 108 -23.66 -7.00 -4.16
CA VAL A 108 -25.12 -7.03 -3.97
C VAL A 108 -25.78 -7.82 -5.11
N HIS A 109 -25.32 -7.63 -6.34
CA HIS A 109 -25.85 -8.36 -7.50
C HIS A 109 -25.60 -9.88 -7.43
N GLN A 110 -24.42 -10.31 -7.01
CA GLN A 110 -24.05 -11.74 -6.93
C GLN A 110 -24.79 -12.51 -5.82
N ARG A 111 -25.22 -11.84 -4.75
CA ARG A 111 -25.90 -12.46 -3.59
C ARG A 111 -27.42 -12.36 -3.61
N SER A 112 -27.97 -11.76 -4.65
CA SER A 112 -29.41 -11.76 -4.91
C SER A 112 -29.89 -13.19 -5.19
N GLU A 113 -30.97 -13.62 -4.52
CA GLU A 113 -31.66 -14.89 -4.79
C GLU A 113 -32.27 -14.94 -6.20
N GLN A 114 -32.30 -13.80 -6.91
CA GLN A 114 -32.71 -13.66 -8.30
C GLN A 114 -31.60 -12.97 -9.11
N PRO A 115 -30.58 -13.71 -9.61
CA PRO A 115 -29.45 -13.13 -10.35
C PRO A 115 -29.85 -12.36 -11.62
N ASN A 116 -31.09 -12.55 -12.11
CA ASN A 116 -31.64 -11.83 -13.26
C ASN A 116 -32.31 -10.49 -12.91
N GLN A 117 -32.53 -10.18 -11.63
CA GLN A 117 -32.93 -8.84 -11.20
C GLN A 117 -31.68 -8.02 -10.86
N ARG A 118 -31.37 -7.01 -11.68
CA ARG A 118 -30.41 -5.97 -11.29
C ARG A 118 -31.02 -5.18 -10.13
N PHE A 119 -30.64 -5.52 -8.91
CA PHE A 119 -30.92 -4.69 -7.73
C PHE A 119 -30.15 -3.38 -7.87
N LYS A 120 -30.83 -2.36 -8.35
CA LYS A 120 -30.31 -1.00 -8.40
C LYS A 120 -30.76 -0.34 -7.10
N LEU A 121 -29.85 -0.18 -6.15
CA LEU A 121 -30.09 0.76 -5.05
C LEU A 121 -30.40 2.12 -5.68
N ASP A 122 -31.47 2.77 -5.22
CA ASP A 122 -31.66 4.17 -5.57
C ASP A 122 -30.50 5.01 -4.97
N ALA A 123 -30.36 6.23 -5.47
CA ALA A 123 -29.27 7.10 -5.08
C ALA A 123 -29.25 7.32 -3.55
N ASP A 124 -30.42 7.44 -2.91
CA ASP A 124 -30.58 7.76 -1.49
C ASP A 124 -30.23 6.58 -0.58
N SER A 125 -30.64 5.37 -0.95
CA SER A 125 -30.26 4.13 -0.26
C SER A 125 -28.74 3.88 -0.36
N SER A 126 -28.15 4.15 -1.52
CA SER A 126 -26.69 4.06 -1.71
C SER A 126 -25.95 5.06 -0.81
N ARG A 127 -26.48 6.27 -0.66
CA ARG A 127 -25.91 7.33 0.19
C ARG A 127 -25.94 6.97 1.67
N VAL A 128 -27.09 6.49 2.15
CA VAL A 128 -27.24 6.04 3.53
C VAL A 128 -26.28 4.88 3.81
N ALA A 129 -26.15 3.96 2.86
CA ALA A 129 -25.24 2.83 2.99
C ALA A 129 -23.79 3.26 3.19
N VAL A 130 -23.30 4.11 2.30
CA VAL A 130 -21.93 4.61 2.34
C VAL A 130 -21.66 5.40 3.63
N ARG A 131 -22.63 6.20 4.11
CA ARG A 131 -22.52 6.94 5.39
C ARG A 131 -22.40 6.00 6.58
N ALA A 132 -23.23 4.97 6.64
CA ALA A 132 -23.19 3.98 7.70
C ALA A 132 -21.86 3.22 7.70
N PHE A 133 -21.39 2.74 6.54
CA PHE A 133 -20.07 2.10 6.46
C PHE A 133 -18.95 3.05 6.87
N SER A 134 -18.97 4.31 6.45
CA SER A 134 -17.97 5.31 6.88
C SER A 134 -17.98 5.54 8.40
N PHE A 135 -19.17 5.60 9.02
CA PHE A 135 -19.28 5.70 10.48
C PHE A 135 -18.71 4.45 11.17
N HIS A 136 -18.95 3.27 10.63
CA HIS A 136 -18.37 2.03 11.13
C HIS A 136 -16.83 2.05 11.08
N GLU A 137 -16.24 2.55 9.99
CA GLU A 137 -14.79 2.73 9.89
C GLU A 137 -14.26 3.67 10.97
N VAL A 138 -14.91 4.82 11.17
CA VAL A 138 -14.51 5.81 12.19
C VAL A 138 -14.60 5.25 13.62
N VAL A 139 -15.65 4.46 13.92
CA VAL A 139 -15.79 3.75 15.20
C VAL A 139 -14.68 2.71 15.36
N PHE A 140 -14.37 1.96 14.31
CA PHE A 140 -13.24 1.02 14.32
C PHE A 140 -11.91 1.74 14.64
N LEU A 141 -11.66 2.90 14.04
CA LEU A 141 -10.45 3.69 14.31
C LEU A 141 -10.40 4.27 15.72
N THR A 142 -11.56 4.52 16.32
CA THR A 142 -11.68 4.93 17.73
C THR A 142 -11.38 3.75 18.66
N LEU A 143 -11.89 2.55 18.36
CA LEU A 143 -11.54 1.32 19.09
C LEU A 143 -10.04 1.00 19.02
N MET A 144 -9.39 1.41 17.94
CA MET A 144 -7.95 1.28 17.71
C MET A 144 -7.10 2.32 18.48
N GLY A 145 -7.71 3.32 19.13
CA GLY A 145 -7.00 4.39 19.84
C GLY A 145 -6.34 5.44 18.93
N ILE A 146 -6.67 5.45 17.64
CA ILE A 146 -6.19 6.44 16.65
C ILE A 146 -7.01 7.70 16.76
N LEU A 147 -8.32 7.52 16.90
CA LEU A 147 -9.26 8.58 17.12
C LEU A 147 -9.75 8.51 18.57
N GLU A 148 -10.07 9.66 19.12
CA GLU A 148 -10.94 9.79 20.28
C GLU A 148 -12.30 10.29 19.82
N ALA A 149 -13.35 9.87 20.52
CA ALA A 149 -14.70 10.36 20.28
C ALA A 149 -15.13 11.22 21.47
N GLN A 150 -15.49 12.46 21.19
CA GLN A 150 -16.09 13.36 22.16
C GLN A 150 -17.57 13.50 21.84
N VAL A 151 -18.41 13.36 22.87
CA VAL A 151 -19.86 13.48 22.72
C VAL A 151 -20.34 14.69 23.51
N THR A 152 -20.85 15.68 22.79
CA THR A 152 -21.61 16.79 23.37
C THR A 152 -23.10 16.53 23.16
N ARG A 153 -23.98 17.33 23.80
CA ARG A 153 -25.44 17.06 23.91
C ARG A 153 -26.14 16.67 22.60
N GLN A 154 -25.65 17.10 21.44
CA GLN A 154 -26.20 16.72 20.12
C GLN A 154 -25.17 16.26 19.09
N LEU A 155 -23.88 16.19 19.42
CA LEU A 155 -22.82 15.99 18.42
C LEU A 155 -21.78 14.98 18.90
N VAL A 156 -21.46 14.03 18.03
CA VAL A 156 -20.25 13.21 18.16
C VAL A 156 -19.16 13.83 17.28
N THR A 157 -18.05 14.22 17.89
CA THR A 157 -16.84 14.67 17.19
C THR A 157 -15.75 13.64 17.36
N PHE A 158 -15.02 13.36 16.29
CA PHE A 158 -13.83 12.52 16.33
C PHE A 158 -12.60 13.40 16.12
N SER A 159 -11.60 13.24 16.98
CA SER A 159 -10.30 13.91 16.88
C SER A 159 -9.19 12.87 16.87
N PHE A 160 -8.06 13.18 16.24
CA PHE A 160 -6.90 12.32 16.32
C PHE A 160 -6.30 12.35 17.73
N THR A 161 -5.94 11.19 18.25
CA THR A 161 -5.05 11.09 19.41
C THR A 161 -3.63 11.48 18.99
N PRO A 162 -2.68 11.73 19.92
CA PRO A 162 -1.28 11.95 19.56
C PRO A 162 -0.71 10.84 18.68
N HIS A 163 -1.04 9.57 19.00
CA HIS A 163 -0.65 8.41 18.20
C HIS A 163 -1.29 8.43 16.80
N GLY A 164 -2.59 8.72 16.71
CA GLY A 164 -3.24 8.89 15.41
C GLY A 164 -2.68 10.04 14.59
N GLY A 165 -2.24 11.12 15.25
CA GLY A 165 -1.58 12.25 14.63
C GLY A 165 -0.21 11.91 14.02
N GLU A 166 0.55 11.00 14.65
CA GLU A 166 1.81 10.46 14.11
C GLU A 166 1.55 9.53 12.92
N ILE A 167 0.55 8.65 13.02
CA ILE A 167 0.14 7.80 11.89
C ILE A 167 -0.27 8.64 10.69
N LEU A 168 -1.05 9.70 10.91
CA LEU A 168 -1.47 10.61 9.84
C LEU A 168 -0.28 11.35 9.22
N TYR A 169 0.70 11.76 10.02
CA TYR A 169 1.94 12.37 9.55
C TYR A 169 2.67 11.43 8.59
N ASN A 170 2.98 10.21 9.05
CA ASN A 170 3.67 9.20 8.27
C ASN A 170 2.88 8.83 7.00
N ARG A 171 1.55 8.74 7.10
CA ARG A 171 0.67 8.44 5.96
C ARG A 171 0.68 9.54 4.91
N THR A 172 0.70 10.79 5.35
CA THR A 172 0.72 11.95 4.45
C THR A 172 1.98 11.91 3.59
N ILE A 173 3.15 11.72 4.21
CA ILE A 173 4.41 11.61 3.49
C ILE A 173 4.40 10.37 2.56
N THR A 174 4.12 9.19 3.09
CA THR A 174 4.20 7.93 2.31
C THR A 174 3.29 7.94 1.09
N THR A 175 2.05 8.42 1.22
CA THR A 175 1.13 8.51 0.06
C THR A 175 1.57 9.57 -0.96
N THR A 176 2.15 10.67 -0.51
CA THR A 176 2.72 11.67 -1.42
C THR A 176 3.90 11.09 -2.19
N MET A 177 4.80 10.37 -1.51
CA MET A 177 5.95 9.70 -2.13
C MET A 177 5.52 8.60 -3.12
N GLU A 178 4.50 7.81 -2.77
CA GLU A 178 3.91 6.83 -3.69
C GLU A 178 3.35 7.49 -4.95
N ALA A 179 2.59 8.59 -4.78
CA ALA A 179 2.01 9.32 -5.90
C ALA A 179 3.10 9.94 -6.81
N GLN A 180 4.17 10.47 -6.22
CA GLN A 180 5.31 10.98 -6.99
C GLN A 180 6.06 9.87 -7.74
N SER A 181 6.22 8.70 -7.12
CA SER A 181 6.82 7.54 -7.78
C SER A 181 6.00 7.07 -8.98
N GLN A 182 4.67 7.02 -8.82
CA GLN A 182 3.74 6.70 -9.92
C GLN A 182 3.76 7.76 -11.02
N LEU A 183 3.81 9.04 -10.66
CA LEU A 183 3.94 10.13 -11.62
C LEU A 183 5.25 10.01 -12.41
N SER A 184 6.37 9.73 -11.74
CA SER A 184 7.66 9.54 -12.39
C SER A 184 7.60 8.43 -13.46
N LEU A 185 7.03 7.27 -13.10
CA LEU A 185 6.83 6.17 -14.05
C LEU A 185 5.92 6.59 -15.22
N THR A 186 4.82 7.30 -14.93
CA THR A 186 3.89 7.79 -15.94
C THR A 186 4.57 8.73 -16.93
N LEU A 187 5.44 9.63 -16.44
CA LEU A 187 6.19 10.56 -17.29
C LEU A 187 7.19 9.80 -18.18
N VAL A 188 7.93 8.84 -17.64
CA VAL A 188 8.83 7.98 -18.43
C VAL A 188 8.08 7.26 -19.56
N LEU A 189 6.92 6.66 -19.26
CA LEU A 189 6.11 5.98 -20.27
C LEU A 189 5.51 6.94 -21.30
N ARG A 190 5.14 8.16 -20.91
CA ARG A 190 4.68 9.21 -21.83
C ARG A 190 5.78 9.68 -22.77
N ASP A 191 7.01 9.79 -22.29
CA ASP A 191 8.14 10.15 -23.14
C ASP A 191 8.42 9.03 -24.16
N VAL A 192 8.34 7.76 -23.73
CA VAL A 192 8.40 6.59 -24.63
C VAL A 192 7.31 6.66 -25.70
N ILE A 193 6.05 6.91 -25.33
CA ILE A 193 4.93 7.06 -26.28
C ILE A 193 5.20 8.19 -27.28
N THR A 194 5.69 9.32 -26.78
CA THR A 194 6.00 10.50 -27.59
C THR A 194 7.09 10.18 -28.62
N HIS A 195 8.13 9.45 -28.22
CA HIS A 195 9.21 9.05 -29.12
C HIS A 195 8.76 8.04 -30.17
N LEU A 196 7.97 7.03 -29.78
CA LEU A 196 7.38 6.08 -30.72
C LEU A 196 6.56 6.80 -31.80
N ARG A 197 5.73 7.77 -31.38
CA ARG A 197 4.93 8.61 -32.30
C ARG A 197 5.76 9.61 -33.11
N HIS A 198 6.95 10.00 -32.65
CA HIS A 198 7.83 10.89 -33.43
C HIS A 198 8.40 10.20 -34.67
N GLY A 199 8.59 8.87 -34.61
CA GLY A 199 8.95 8.06 -35.76
C GLY A 199 7.80 7.80 -36.75
N ASP A 200 6.56 8.11 -36.37
CA ASP A 200 5.38 8.01 -37.22
C ASP A 200 5.09 9.34 -37.92
N LEU A 201 5.49 9.44 -39.19
CA LEU A 201 5.28 10.63 -40.02
C LEU A 201 3.79 10.98 -40.22
N THR A 202 2.88 10.00 -40.07
CA THR A 202 1.43 10.25 -40.23
C THR A 202 0.73 10.55 -38.91
N ARG A 203 1.35 10.27 -37.76
CA ARG A 203 0.79 10.39 -36.40
C ARG A 203 -0.58 9.71 -36.20
N THR A 204 -0.85 8.69 -36.99
CA THR A 204 -2.13 7.97 -37.02
C THR A 204 -1.98 6.49 -36.69
N ALA A 205 -0.75 5.99 -36.62
CA ALA A 205 -0.50 4.60 -36.24
C ALA A 205 -0.86 4.40 -34.76
N SER A 206 -1.57 3.31 -34.47
CA SER A 206 -1.77 2.85 -33.10
C SER A 206 -0.42 2.56 -32.46
N ILE A 207 -0.26 2.91 -31.18
CA ILE A 207 0.97 2.67 -30.41
C ILE A 207 1.36 1.19 -30.45
N LEU A 208 0.36 0.30 -30.48
CA LEU A 208 0.57 -1.14 -30.61
C LEU A 208 1.43 -1.50 -31.82
N THR A 209 1.21 -0.85 -32.96
CA THR A 209 1.94 -1.12 -34.20
C THR A 209 3.38 -0.57 -34.18
N LEU A 210 3.64 0.42 -33.33
CA LEU A 210 4.94 1.07 -33.19
C LEU A 210 5.86 0.37 -32.17
N LEU A 211 5.26 -0.38 -31.23
CA LEU A 211 6.01 -1.12 -30.21
C LEU A 211 6.87 -2.23 -30.80
N ARG A 212 8.03 -2.45 -30.17
CA ARG A 212 8.98 -3.52 -30.50
C ARG A 212 9.34 -4.32 -29.24
N PRO A 213 9.73 -5.60 -29.35
CA PRO A 213 10.11 -6.43 -28.21
C PRO A 213 11.18 -5.81 -27.31
N GLU A 214 12.20 -5.15 -27.88
CA GLU A 214 13.36 -4.65 -27.13
C GLU A 214 12.97 -3.54 -26.13
N LEU A 215 11.93 -2.78 -26.45
CA LEU A 215 11.37 -1.79 -25.53
C LEU A 215 10.65 -2.46 -24.36
N LEU A 216 9.95 -3.57 -24.62
CA LEU A 216 9.31 -4.36 -23.57
C LEU A 216 10.36 -5.02 -22.66
N ASP A 217 11.48 -5.51 -23.19
CA ASP A 217 12.61 -6.03 -22.38
C ASP A 217 13.12 -4.96 -21.40
N THR A 218 13.28 -3.72 -21.88
CA THR A 218 13.78 -2.61 -21.05
C THR A 218 12.80 -2.25 -19.93
N LEU A 219 11.50 -2.26 -20.23
CA LEU A 219 10.44 -1.93 -19.26
C LEU A 219 10.16 -3.08 -18.29
N GLU A 220 10.33 -4.31 -18.74
CA GLU A 220 10.19 -5.53 -17.94
C GLU A 220 11.10 -5.46 -16.71
N ASP A 221 12.39 -5.22 -16.89
CA ASP A 221 13.36 -5.11 -15.78
C ASP A 221 12.94 -4.02 -14.78
N ALA A 222 12.48 -2.87 -15.26
CA ALA A 222 12.02 -1.77 -14.43
C ALA A 222 10.75 -2.12 -13.64
N PHE A 223 9.80 -2.82 -14.27
CA PHE A 223 8.55 -3.25 -13.65
C PHE A 223 8.79 -4.39 -12.65
N LEU A 224 9.70 -5.31 -12.97
CA LEU A 224 10.07 -6.43 -12.12
C LEU A 224 10.69 -5.93 -10.80
N ASP A 225 11.61 -4.97 -10.90
CA ASP A 225 12.21 -4.30 -9.74
C ASP A 225 11.19 -3.45 -8.96
N SER A 226 10.30 -2.73 -9.65
CA SER A 226 9.33 -1.85 -9.01
C SER A 226 8.20 -2.59 -8.30
N PHE A 227 7.68 -3.65 -8.91
CA PHE A 227 6.47 -4.32 -8.43
C PHE A 227 6.76 -5.62 -7.69
N PHE A 228 7.84 -6.34 -8.01
CA PHE A 228 8.20 -7.57 -7.31
C PHE A 228 9.40 -7.40 -6.37
N SER A 229 10.04 -6.22 -6.37
CA SER A 229 11.29 -5.93 -5.63
C SER A 229 12.38 -6.96 -5.93
N ILE A 230 12.41 -7.45 -7.17
CA ILE A 230 13.42 -8.38 -7.66
C ILE A 230 14.47 -7.54 -8.36
N GLY A 231 15.58 -7.31 -7.65
CA GLY A 231 16.68 -6.52 -8.17
C GLY A 231 17.43 -7.24 -9.29
N THR A 232 18.30 -6.48 -9.96
CA THR A 232 19.10 -6.96 -11.10
C THR A 232 19.94 -8.20 -10.79
N TYR A 233 20.34 -8.42 -9.53
CA TYR A 233 21.15 -9.58 -9.16
C TYR A 233 20.31 -10.85 -9.05
N MET A 234 19.19 -10.79 -8.34
CA MET A 234 18.24 -11.90 -8.28
C MET A 234 17.66 -12.21 -9.66
N ALA A 235 17.47 -11.20 -10.52
CA ALA A 235 17.03 -11.42 -11.90
C ALA A 235 18.07 -12.14 -12.78
N ARG A 236 19.37 -11.93 -12.52
CA ARG A 236 20.48 -12.52 -13.31
C ARG A 236 20.99 -13.85 -12.76
N ASP A 237 20.63 -14.22 -11.54
CA ASP A 237 20.95 -15.53 -10.99
C ASP A 237 20.17 -16.61 -11.72
N ALA A 238 20.86 -17.57 -12.36
CA ALA A 238 20.24 -18.58 -13.22
C ALA A 238 19.15 -19.38 -12.49
N SER A 239 19.41 -19.75 -11.23
CA SER A 239 18.45 -20.49 -10.40
C SER A 239 17.24 -19.65 -9.95
N SER A 240 17.31 -18.33 -10.06
CA SER A 240 16.21 -17.39 -9.80
C SER A 240 15.46 -17.04 -11.08
N SER A 241 16.16 -16.97 -12.22
CA SER A 241 15.58 -16.64 -13.52
C SER A 241 14.44 -17.58 -13.92
N GLU A 242 14.59 -18.89 -13.69
CA GLU A 242 13.51 -19.86 -13.94
C GLU A 242 12.30 -19.63 -13.02
N LEU A 243 12.54 -19.35 -11.74
CA LEU A 243 11.48 -19.12 -10.75
C LEU A 243 10.65 -17.86 -11.05
N ILE A 244 11.25 -16.85 -11.69
CA ILE A 244 10.62 -15.55 -11.93
C ILE A 244 10.15 -15.37 -13.37
N SER A 245 10.30 -16.37 -14.24
CA SER A 245 9.90 -16.32 -15.65
C SER A 245 8.47 -15.81 -15.84
N GLY A 246 7.50 -16.37 -15.12
CA GLY A 246 6.11 -15.89 -15.14
C GLY A 246 5.93 -14.45 -14.67
N ALA A 247 6.74 -13.98 -13.71
CA ALA A 247 6.70 -12.58 -13.27
C ALA A 247 7.24 -11.63 -14.35
N ARG A 248 8.30 -12.04 -15.08
CA ARG A 248 8.86 -11.29 -16.22
C ARG A 248 7.82 -11.12 -17.33
N GLU A 249 7.22 -12.23 -17.75
CA GLU A 249 6.16 -12.22 -18.76
C GLU A 249 4.94 -11.39 -18.33
N LEU A 250 4.54 -11.47 -17.06
CA LEU A 250 3.46 -10.63 -16.53
C LEU A 250 3.83 -9.14 -16.61
N CYS A 251 5.08 -8.77 -16.28
CA CYS A 251 5.57 -7.39 -16.39
C CYS A 251 5.53 -6.87 -17.83
N ARG A 252 5.84 -7.69 -18.85
CA ARG A 252 5.69 -7.32 -20.27
C ARG A 252 4.24 -6.97 -20.61
N TRP A 253 3.28 -7.80 -20.18
CA TRP A 253 1.85 -7.53 -20.37
C TRP A 253 1.41 -6.23 -19.70
N PHE A 254 1.84 -5.97 -18.47
CA PHE A 254 1.49 -4.71 -17.79
C PHE A 254 2.14 -3.49 -18.41
N ALA A 255 3.38 -3.57 -18.88
CA ALA A 255 4.03 -2.50 -19.62
C ALA A 255 3.24 -2.16 -20.89
N LEU A 256 2.85 -3.18 -21.67
CA LEU A 256 2.02 -3.02 -22.85
C LEU A 256 0.68 -2.35 -22.55
N LEU A 257 -0.08 -2.90 -21.59
CA LEU A 257 -1.41 -2.40 -21.23
C LEU A 257 -1.35 -0.97 -20.67
N GLU A 258 -0.30 -0.63 -19.91
CA GLU A 258 -0.09 0.71 -19.39
C GLU A 258 0.27 1.72 -20.49
N ILE A 259 1.14 1.35 -21.44
CA ILE A 259 1.46 2.19 -22.59
C ILE A 259 0.20 2.51 -23.40
N VAL A 260 -0.60 1.48 -23.70
CA VAL A 260 -1.87 1.63 -24.44
C VAL A 260 -2.86 2.53 -23.67
N ARG A 261 -2.96 2.34 -22.35
CA ARG A 261 -3.78 3.19 -21.49
C ARG A 261 -3.33 4.65 -21.50
N LEU A 262 -2.03 4.90 -21.39
CA LEU A 262 -1.45 6.25 -21.39
C LEU A 262 -1.47 6.92 -22.77
N ALA A 263 -1.52 6.11 -23.85
CA ALA A 263 -1.68 6.56 -25.22
C ALA A 263 -3.15 6.93 -25.56
N ASP A 264 -4.08 6.73 -24.63
CA ASP A 264 -5.54 6.92 -24.75
C ASP A 264 -6.17 6.02 -25.84
N GLU A 265 -5.68 4.78 -25.95
CA GLU A 265 -6.19 3.78 -26.88
C GLU A 265 -7.16 2.81 -26.17
N ALA A 266 -8.11 2.25 -26.94
CA ALA A 266 -9.24 1.48 -26.39
C ALA A 266 -8.82 0.20 -25.61
N GLY A 267 -7.63 -0.33 -25.87
CA GLY A 267 -7.09 -1.52 -25.22
C GLY A 267 -6.37 -2.44 -26.23
N VAL A 268 -6.14 -3.69 -25.81
CA VAL A 268 -5.35 -4.67 -26.55
C VAL A 268 -6.18 -5.89 -26.90
N ILE A 269 -6.21 -6.28 -28.17
CA ILE A 269 -6.77 -7.57 -28.60
C ILE A 269 -5.60 -8.56 -28.74
N PRO A 270 -5.46 -9.57 -27.85
CA PRO A 270 -4.32 -10.48 -27.84
C PRO A 270 -4.48 -11.58 -28.91
N ASN A 271 -4.26 -11.23 -30.18
CA ASN A 271 -4.22 -12.19 -31.29
C ASN A 271 -2.80 -12.77 -31.49
N ASP A 272 -2.70 -13.89 -32.21
CA ASP A 272 -1.43 -14.61 -32.38
C ASP A 272 -0.36 -13.75 -33.04
N ALA A 273 -0.71 -12.99 -34.08
CA ALA A 273 0.23 -12.10 -34.76
C ALA A 273 0.81 -11.01 -33.84
N LEU A 274 0.02 -10.49 -32.90
CA LEU A 274 0.48 -9.52 -31.91
C LEU A 274 1.43 -10.19 -30.90
N CYS A 275 1.03 -11.34 -30.36
CA CYS A 275 1.81 -12.07 -29.37
C CYS A 275 3.14 -12.57 -29.94
N GLU A 276 3.16 -13.08 -31.18
CA GLU A 276 4.40 -13.48 -31.86
C GLU A 276 5.32 -12.27 -32.11
N ARG A 277 4.78 -11.15 -32.59
CA ARG A 277 5.58 -9.96 -32.90
C ARG A 277 6.20 -9.29 -31.68
N LEU A 278 5.49 -9.30 -30.54
CA LEU A 278 5.94 -8.67 -29.30
C LEU A 278 6.54 -9.67 -28.30
N GLU A 279 6.62 -10.95 -28.67
CA GLU A 279 7.11 -12.03 -27.82
C GLU A 279 6.38 -12.03 -26.47
N LEU A 280 5.06 -12.18 -26.51
CA LEU A 280 4.19 -12.18 -25.33
C LEU A 280 3.65 -13.58 -25.06
N ASP A 281 3.77 -14.04 -23.82
CA ASP A 281 3.18 -15.31 -23.39
C ASP A 281 1.65 -15.20 -23.26
N ARG A 282 0.94 -15.72 -24.28
CA ARG A 282 -0.53 -15.77 -24.32
C ARG A 282 -1.12 -16.78 -23.34
N ASP A 283 -0.42 -17.87 -23.08
CA ASP A 283 -0.91 -18.93 -22.19
C ASP A 283 -0.88 -18.47 -20.74
N LEU A 284 0.17 -17.77 -20.34
CA LEU A 284 0.24 -17.11 -19.03
C LEU A 284 -0.89 -16.08 -18.87
N LEU A 285 -1.14 -15.24 -19.89
CA LEU A 285 -2.24 -14.28 -19.84
C LEU A 285 -3.59 -14.98 -19.61
N ASN A 286 -3.85 -16.06 -20.36
CA ASN A 286 -5.09 -16.83 -20.19
C ASN A 286 -5.19 -17.43 -18.78
N LEU A 287 -4.09 -17.93 -18.23
CA LEU A 287 -4.02 -18.44 -16.85
C LEU A 287 -4.36 -17.33 -15.83
N VAL A 288 -3.79 -16.14 -15.99
CA VAL A 288 -4.06 -14.97 -15.14
C VAL A 288 -5.54 -14.58 -15.20
N LEU A 289 -6.12 -14.50 -16.39
CA LEU A 289 -7.53 -14.15 -16.58
C LEU A 289 -8.46 -15.21 -15.96
N ALA A 290 -8.14 -16.50 -16.11
CA ALA A 290 -8.91 -17.60 -15.53
C ALA A 290 -8.85 -17.59 -14.00
N ASP A 291 -7.65 -17.42 -13.41
CA ASP A 291 -7.44 -17.35 -11.97
C ASP A 291 -8.19 -16.16 -11.32
N ARG A 292 -8.36 -15.06 -12.07
CA ARG A 292 -9.06 -13.86 -11.60
C ARG A 292 -10.53 -13.76 -12.00
N ALA A 293 -11.08 -14.71 -12.75
CA ALA A 293 -12.44 -14.64 -13.30
C ALA A 293 -13.53 -14.48 -12.21
N ALA A 294 -13.35 -15.14 -11.07
CA ALA A 294 -14.29 -15.08 -9.94
C ALA A 294 -14.09 -13.86 -9.02
N ALA A 295 -13.05 -13.06 -9.23
CA ALA A 295 -12.81 -11.86 -8.42
C ALA A 295 -13.83 -10.75 -8.73
N ILE A 296 -14.12 -9.93 -7.72
CA ILE A 296 -14.84 -8.67 -7.90
C ILE A 296 -14.07 -7.76 -8.89
N PRO A 297 -14.73 -6.87 -9.65
CA PRO A 297 -14.06 -6.19 -10.75
C PRO A 297 -12.85 -5.35 -10.40
N SER A 298 -12.75 -4.71 -9.22
CA SER A 298 -11.51 -4.03 -8.80
C SER A 298 -10.32 -4.97 -8.60
N ASN A 299 -10.58 -6.23 -8.27
CA ASN A 299 -9.58 -7.23 -7.90
C ASN A 299 -9.19 -8.16 -9.06
N ARG A 300 -9.71 -7.88 -10.26
CA ARG A 300 -9.32 -8.61 -11.49
C ARG A 300 -7.96 -8.17 -12.02
N GLY A 301 -7.59 -6.90 -11.81
CA GLY A 301 -6.38 -6.28 -12.34
C GLY A 301 -6.44 -5.98 -13.84
N ILE A 302 -6.83 -6.97 -14.66
CA ILE A 302 -7.03 -6.84 -16.10
C ILE A 302 -8.52 -6.96 -16.42
N TYR A 303 -9.06 -5.99 -17.15
CA TYR A 303 -10.44 -5.97 -17.61
C TYR A 303 -10.55 -6.55 -19.02
N VAL A 304 -11.49 -7.47 -19.20
CA VAL A 304 -11.89 -8.00 -20.51
C VAL A 304 -13.19 -7.32 -20.92
N HIS A 305 -13.14 -6.53 -21.99
CA HIS A 305 -14.29 -5.83 -22.56
C HIS A 305 -15.08 -6.72 -23.52
N ALA A 306 -16.29 -6.28 -23.88
CA ALA A 306 -17.06 -6.91 -24.95
C ALA A 306 -16.23 -6.94 -26.24
N GLY A 307 -16.07 -8.12 -26.85
CA GLY A 307 -15.21 -8.33 -28.01
C GLY A 307 -13.77 -8.78 -27.69
N GLY A 308 -13.44 -9.03 -26.42
CA GLY A 308 -12.14 -9.63 -26.03
C GLY A 308 -10.98 -8.64 -25.91
N CYS A 309 -11.26 -7.33 -26.01
CA CYS A 309 -10.28 -6.28 -25.78
C CYS A 309 -9.88 -6.21 -24.29
N LEU A 310 -8.60 -6.04 -24.01
CA LEU A 310 -8.01 -6.00 -22.67
C LEU A 310 -7.59 -4.57 -22.30
N SER A 311 -7.85 -4.14 -21.07
CA SER A 311 -7.28 -2.91 -20.52
C SER A 311 -7.13 -2.96 -19.00
N LEU A 312 -6.41 -1.99 -18.42
CA LEU A 312 -6.36 -1.82 -16.95
C LEU A 312 -7.56 -1.02 -16.42
N GLY A 313 -8.43 -0.52 -17.30
CA GLY A 313 -9.56 0.34 -16.93
C GLY A 313 -9.11 1.57 -16.12
N LYS A 314 -9.78 1.80 -14.99
CA LYS A 314 -9.44 2.86 -14.02
C LYS A 314 -8.55 2.35 -12.87
N THR A 315 -8.14 1.09 -12.90
CA THR A 315 -7.36 0.51 -11.82
C THR A 315 -5.92 0.99 -11.90
N GLY A 316 -5.38 1.40 -10.74
CA GLY A 316 -4.00 1.84 -10.65
C GLY A 316 -3.03 0.69 -10.95
N LEU A 317 -1.99 0.96 -11.75
CA LEU A 317 -1.04 -0.05 -12.23
C LEU A 317 -0.49 -0.97 -11.13
N GLY A 318 -0.02 -0.41 -10.02
CA GLY A 318 0.53 -1.20 -8.91
C GLY A 318 -0.49 -2.14 -8.27
N HIS A 319 -1.77 -1.75 -8.24
CA HIS A 319 -2.86 -2.62 -7.78
C HIS A 319 -3.11 -3.73 -8.81
N ALA A 320 -3.18 -3.36 -10.09
CA ALA A 320 -3.44 -4.31 -11.17
C ALA A 320 -2.37 -5.42 -11.23
N VAL A 321 -1.08 -5.05 -11.18
CA VAL A 321 0.03 -6.02 -11.13
C VAL A 321 -0.14 -6.95 -9.93
N HIS A 322 -0.41 -6.38 -8.76
CA HIS A 322 -0.57 -7.15 -7.52
C HIS A 322 -1.73 -8.16 -7.59
N CYS A 323 -2.89 -7.79 -8.14
CA CYS A 323 -4.01 -8.71 -8.34
C CYS A 323 -3.61 -9.97 -9.11
N CYS A 324 -2.70 -9.82 -10.08
CA CYS A 324 -2.30 -10.88 -10.99
C CYS A 324 -1.07 -11.68 -10.54
N LYS A 325 -0.33 -11.23 -9.50
CA LYS A 325 0.92 -11.87 -9.05
C LYS A 325 0.79 -13.34 -8.69
N SER A 326 -0.35 -13.74 -8.09
CA SER A 326 -0.54 -15.12 -7.65
C SER A 326 -0.64 -16.13 -8.79
N ALA A 327 -1.06 -15.67 -9.98
CA ALA A 327 -1.10 -16.49 -11.19
C ALA A 327 0.29 -16.60 -11.85
N ALA A 328 1.12 -15.56 -11.73
CA ALA A 328 2.46 -15.53 -12.30
C ALA A 328 3.55 -16.18 -11.44
N LEU A 329 3.33 -16.30 -10.13
CA LEU A 329 4.25 -16.94 -9.19
C LEU A 329 3.48 -17.89 -8.27
N SER A 330 3.86 -19.15 -8.23
CA SER A 330 3.28 -20.15 -7.34
C SER A 330 3.64 -19.89 -5.87
N GLY A 331 2.94 -20.57 -4.94
CA GLY A 331 3.24 -20.46 -3.51
C GLY A 331 4.60 -21.06 -3.14
N GLU A 332 5.05 -22.08 -3.87
CA GLU A 332 6.35 -22.72 -3.71
C GLU A 332 7.47 -21.82 -4.23
N GLN A 333 7.34 -21.30 -5.45
CA GLN A 333 8.27 -20.32 -6.02
C GLN A 333 8.41 -19.10 -5.09
N ALA A 334 7.30 -18.63 -4.52
CA ALA A 334 7.30 -17.54 -3.55
C ALA A 334 8.08 -17.84 -2.26
N ARG A 335 8.12 -19.11 -1.82
CA ARG A 335 8.90 -19.51 -0.65
C ARG A 335 10.39 -19.50 -0.97
N ASP A 336 10.76 -20.07 -2.11
CA ASP A 336 12.16 -20.17 -2.55
C ASP A 336 12.75 -18.79 -2.87
N LEU A 337 11.94 -17.88 -3.41
CA LEU A 337 12.30 -16.47 -3.57
C LEU A 337 12.54 -15.76 -2.24
N GLY A 338 11.91 -16.22 -1.15
CA GLY A 338 12.19 -15.72 0.20
C GLY A 338 13.63 -15.96 0.64
N GLU A 339 14.14 -17.17 0.41
CA GLU A 339 15.54 -17.52 0.74
C GLU A 339 16.52 -16.76 -0.18
N LYS A 340 16.17 -16.64 -1.47
CA LYS A 340 16.97 -15.87 -2.44
C LYS A 340 17.01 -14.38 -2.11
N PHE A 341 15.94 -13.83 -1.54
CA PHE A 341 15.89 -12.42 -1.14
C PHE A 341 16.87 -12.09 0.01
N GLU A 342 17.06 -13.00 0.98
CA GLU A 342 18.08 -12.82 2.02
C GLU A 342 19.49 -12.76 1.43
N LYS A 343 19.76 -13.62 0.44
CA LYS A 343 21.01 -13.63 -0.33
C LYS A 343 21.18 -12.34 -1.15
N GLU A 344 20.11 -11.88 -1.81
CA GLU A 344 20.08 -10.64 -2.60
C GLU A 344 20.53 -9.43 -1.77
N ILE A 345 20.01 -9.27 -0.55
CA ILE A 345 20.39 -8.16 0.34
C ILE A 345 21.89 -8.21 0.64
N THR A 346 22.40 -9.41 0.94
CA THR A 346 23.83 -9.62 1.25
C THR A 346 24.71 -9.31 0.03
N GLU A 347 24.34 -9.80 -1.16
CA GLU A 347 25.06 -9.53 -2.41
C GLU A 347 25.03 -8.05 -2.78
N TYR A 348 23.87 -7.39 -2.61
CA TYR A 348 23.71 -5.96 -2.85
C TYR A 348 24.65 -5.15 -1.96
N ILE A 349 24.65 -5.39 -0.64
CA ILE A 349 25.53 -4.66 0.29
C ILE A 349 26.99 -4.89 -0.07
N THR A 350 27.38 -6.14 -0.30
CA THR A 350 28.78 -6.49 -0.60
C THR A 350 29.29 -5.85 -1.90
N ARG A 351 28.42 -5.67 -2.91
CA ARG A 351 28.82 -5.21 -4.24
C ARG A 351 28.56 -3.73 -4.51
N ARG A 352 27.57 -3.12 -3.85
CA ARG A 352 27.08 -1.76 -4.15
C ARG A 352 27.22 -0.77 -3.01
N VAL A 353 27.51 -1.23 -1.81
CA VAL A 353 27.64 -0.38 -0.63
C VAL A 353 29.10 -0.31 -0.23
N SER A 354 29.57 0.88 0.12
CA SER A 354 30.95 1.07 0.55
C SER A 354 31.21 0.27 1.84
N PRO A 355 32.27 -0.55 1.92
CA PRO A 355 32.63 -1.23 3.16
C PRO A 355 33.08 -0.26 4.26
N ALA A 356 33.37 1.01 3.92
CA ALA A 356 33.62 2.08 4.88
C ALA A 356 32.33 2.64 5.51
N ASP A 357 31.17 2.35 4.90
CA ASP A 357 29.86 2.78 5.39
C ASP A 357 29.20 1.63 6.15
N TYR A 358 29.02 0.49 5.49
CA TYR A 358 28.34 -0.68 6.03
C TYR A 358 29.06 -1.99 5.73
N VAL A 359 29.00 -2.89 6.70
CA VAL A 359 29.55 -4.24 6.60
C VAL A 359 28.45 -5.24 6.92
N VAL A 360 28.19 -6.18 6.00
CA VAL A 360 27.20 -7.26 6.20
C VAL A 360 27.85 -8.51 6.80
N ARG A 361 27.12 -9.19 7.69
CA ARG A 361 27.50 -10.46 8.31
C ARG A 361 26.29 -11.40 8.32
N ALA A 362 26.58 -12.70 8.38
CA ALA A 362 25.54 -13.72 8.53
C ALA A 362 24.75 -13.50 9.82
N GLY A 363 23.46 -13.79 9.76
CA GLY A 363 22.58 -13.75 10.93
C GLY A 363 22.78 -14.94 11.86
N PHE A 364 21.89 -15.05 12.84
CA PHE A 364 21.90 -16.12 13.82
C PHE A 364 20.51 -16.31 14.41
N LYS A 365 20.23 -17.53 14.86
CA LYS A 365 18.94 -17.90 15.46
C LYS A 365 19.12 -18.62 16.78
N ARG A 366 18.03 -18.72 17.55
CA ARG A 366 18.01 -19.59 18.73
C ARG A 366 18.28 -21.03 18.29
N SER A 367 19.04 -21.77 19.10
CA SER A 367 19.14 -23.23 18.90
C SER A 367 17.76 -23.87 19.10
N GLU A 368 17.51 -24.99 18.41
CA GLU A 368 16.22 -25.69 18.45
C GLU A 368 15.81 -26.03 19.88
N ASN A 369 16.75 -26.54 20.67
CA ASN A 369 16.58 -26.89 22.09
C ASN A 369 16.86 -25.74 23.08
N GLY A 370 17.05 -24.51 22.60
CA GLY A 370 17.33 -23.36 23.45
C GLY A 370 16.12 -22.95 24.32
N LYS A 371 16.35 -22.65 25.60
CA LYS A 371 15.32 -22.09 26.50
C LYS A 371 14.95 -20.64 26.08
N GLY A 372 13.79 -20.15 26.53
CA GLY A 372 13.35 -18.75 26.36
C GLY A 372 12.62 -18.45 25.04
N LYS A 373 12.27 -17.19 24.79
CA LYS A 373 11.54 -16.77 23.58
C LYS A 373 12.34 -17.06 22.30
N MET A 374 11.66 -17.48 21.24
CA MET A 374 12.32 -17.82 19.97
C MET A 374 12.64 -16.55 19.19
N TYR A 375 13.94 -16.30 18.96
CA TYR A 375 14.47 -15.20 18.16
C TYR A 375 15.13 -15.72 16.88
N ASP A 376 15.19 -14.85 15.88
CA ASP A 376 15.70 -15.13 14.55
C ASP A 376 16.18 -13.81 13.93
N CYS A 377 17.38 -13.81 13.37
CA CYS A 377 18.00 -12.69 12.69
C CYS A 377 18.64 -13.27 11.43
N ASP A 378 18.23 -12.79 10.26
CA ASP A 378 18.64 -13.37 8.98
C ASP A 378 20.04 -12.86 8.59
N LEU A 379 20.31 -11.57 8.86
CA LEU A 379 21.61 -10.94 8.64
C LEU A 379 21.87 -9.78 9.60
N ILE A 380 23.15 -9.45 9.80
CA ILE A 380 23.59 -8.31 10.61
C ILE A 380 24.22 -7.28 9.68
N ILE A 381 23.85 -6.02 9.83
CA ILE A 381 24.54 -4.89 9.20
C ILE A 381 25.26 -4.11 10.29
N PHE A 382 26.56 -3.91 10.13
CA PHE A 382 27.36 -3.05 10.99
C PHE A 382 27.64 -1.74 10.28
N GLU A 383 27.21 -0.63 10.87
CA GLU A 383 27.58 0.71 10.43
C GLU A 383 28.93 1.09 11.03
N VAL A 384 29.91 1.38 10.17
CA VAL A 384 31.29 1.58 10.58
C VAL A 384 31.48 2.89 11.33
N ALA A 385 30.96 3.99 10.78
CA ALA A 385 31.20 5.34 11.32
C ALA A 385 30.66 5.52 12.74
N ARG A 386 29.40 5.11 12.97
CA ARG A 386 28.74 5.22 14.29
C ARG A 386 28.87 3.96 15.15
N ARG A 387 29.52 2.91 14.63
CA ARG A 387 29.64 1.59 15.25
C ARG A 387 28.29 1.01 15.71
N GLN A 388 27.25 1.19 14.90
CA GLN A 388 25.89 0.71 15.18
C GLN A 388 25.71 -0.71 14.62
N ILE A 389 24.92 -1.53 15.32
CA ILE A 389 24.61 -2.90 14.95
C ILE A 389 23.13 -2.95 14.58
N PHE A 390 22.81 -3.36 13.37
CA PHE A 390 21.44 -3.54 12.90
C PHE A 390 21.16 -5.03 12.70
N PHE A 391 20.25 -5.57 13.50
CA PHE A 391 19.73 -6.93 13.33
C PHE A 391 18.58 -6.90 12.34
N ILE A 392 18.78 -7.55 11.20
CA ILE A 392 17.84 -7.49 10.09
C ILE A 392 17.02 -8.78 10.02
N GLN A 393 15.74 -8.62 9.70
CA GLN A 393 14.89 -9.71 9.30
C GLN A 393 14.26 -9.38 7.93
N ALA A 394 14.53 -10.20 6.92
CA ALA A 394 14.10 -9.98 5.53
C ALA A 394 12.80 -10.74 5.22
N LYS A 395 11.83 -10.07 4.60
CA LYS A 395 10.53 -10.65 4.26
C LYS A 395 10.17 -10.40 2.81
N TRP A 396 10.43 -11.38 1.97
CA TRP A 396 9.89 -11.38 0.62
C TRP A 396 8.40 -11.73 0.60
N LYS A 397 7.65 -11.05 -0.27
CA LYS A 397 6.20 -11.09 -0.34
C LYS A 397 5.73 -11.12 -1.78
N ARG A 398 5.07 -12.24 -2.12
CA ARG A 398 4.31 -12.37 -3.37
C ARG A 398 3.09 -11.47 -3.39
N ASN A 399 2.31 -11.46 -2.32
CA ASN A 399 1.02 -10.76 -2.27
C ASN A 399 1.10 -9.58 -1.30
N SER A 400 0.77 -8.39 -1.76
CA SER A 400 0.71 -7.18 -0.96
C SER A 400 -0.05 -6.05 -1.63
N ARG A 401 -1.05 -5.51 -0.91
CA ARG A 401 -1.99 -4.44 -1.26
C ARG A 401 -3.39 -4.95 -1.65
N THR A 402 -4.29 -4.00 -1.58
CA THR A 402 -5.61 -4.12 -1.00
C THR A 402 -6.43 -3.02 -1.63
N ALA A 403 -7.46 -3.37 -2.40
CA ALA A 403 -8.25 -2.39 -3.15
C ALA A 403 -8.96 -1.41 -2.23
N ASP A 404 -9.25 -1.84 -1.01
CA ASP A 404 -10.02 -1.09 -0.03
C ASP A 404 -9.53 -1.30 1.42
N LEU A 405 -10.16 -0.60 2.37
CA LEU A 405 -9.86 -0.72 3.81
C LEU A 405 -10.06 -2.15 4.31
N GLY A 406 -11.05 -2.85 3.77
CA GLY A 406 -11.40 -4.23 4.12
C GLY A 406 -10.33 -5.20 3.67
N ASP A 407 -9.72 -4.96 2.52
CA ASP A 407 -8.54 -5.66 2.05
C ASP A 407 -7.33 -5.26 2.92
N GLU A 408 -7.12 -3.97 3.23
CA GLU A 408 -6.06 -3.52 4.17
C GLU A 408 -6.20 -4.31 5.48
N LEU A 409 -7.42 -4.42 5.99
CA LEU A 409 -7.81 -5.20 7.17
C LEU A 409 -7.84 -6.73 6.99
N ASN A 410 -8.00 -7.23 5.77
CA ASN A 410 -7.87 -8.64 5.45
C ASN A 410 -6.41 -9.07 5.59
N TYR A 411 -5.49 -8.20 5.20
CA TYR A 411 -4.07 -8.32 5.52
C TYR A 411 -3.80 -8.15 7.04
N TRP A 412 -4.59 -7.34 7.76
CA TRP A 412 -4.47 -7.18 9.24
C TRP A 412 -4.94 -8.41 10.04
N GLY A 413 -5.73 -9.30 9.44
CA GLY A 413 -6.35 -10.44 10.11
C GLY A 413 -5.37 -11.58 10.45
N GLY A 414 -4.39 -11.33 11.33
CA GLY A 414 -3.59 -12.27 12.15
C GLY A 414 -2.82 -13.40 11.45
N LYS A 415 -3.45 -14.12 10.52
CA LYS A 415 -2.87 -15.22 9.74
C LYS A 415 -1.98 -14.74 8.59
N ASN A 416 -2.17 -13.50 8.12
CA ASN A 416 -1.53 -12.97 6.91
C ASN A 416 -0.70 -11.68 7.11
N TRP A 417 -0.30 -11.30 8.33
CA TRP A 417 0.73 -10.26 8.53
C TRP A 417 2.11 -10.87 8.80
N PRO A 418 2.86 -11.24 7.75
CA PRO A 418 4.15 -11.91 7.87
C PRO A 418 5.27 -11.03 8.43
N LEU A 419 5.10 -9.71 8.50
CA LEU A 419 6.02 -8.83 9.23
C LEU A 419 5.88 -8.99 10.75
N THR A 420 4.69 -9.33 11.28
CA THR A 420 4.51 -9.58 12.73
C THR A 420 5.46 -10.67 13.20
N LYS A 421 5.67 -11.73 12.40
CA LYS A 421 6.63 -12.78 12.77
C LYS A 421 8.04 -12.20 12.84
N GLY A 422 8.47 -11.41 11.86
CA GLY A 422 9.76 -10.72 11.86
C GLY A 422 9.94 -9.81 13.08
N VAL A 423 8.98 -8.90 13.32
CA VAL A 423 8.94 -8.01 14.48
C VAL A 423 9.02 -8.81 15.79
N LYS A 424 8.17 -9.84 15.98
CA LYS A 424 8.19 -10.69 17.17
C LYS A 424 9.54 -11.37 17.38
N ARG A 425 10.23 -11.81 16.31
CA ARG A 425 11.56 -12.43 16.39
C ARG A 425 12.63 -11.43 16.85
N LEU A 426 12.60 -10.21 16.32
CA LEU A 426 13.55 -9.16 16.69
C LEU A 426 13.28 -8.57 18.08
N VAL A 427 12.00 -8.39 18.46
CA VAL A 427 11.62 -8.02 19.83
C VAL A 427 12.07 -9.10 20.83
N ALA A 428 11.93 -10.38 20.48
CA ALA A 428 12.45 -11.47 21.30
C ALA A 428 13.98 -11.45 21.40
N LEU A 429 14.70 -11.09 20.33
CA LEU A 429 16.15 -10.90 20.37
C LEU A 429 16.51 -9.76 21.33
N ARG A 430 15.84 -8.60 21.22
CA ARG A 430 16.08 -7.45 22.09
C ARG A 430 15.90 -7.79 23.57
N GLN A 431 14.83 -8.50 23.91
CA GLN A 431 14.53 -8.91 25.28
C GLN A 431 15.59 -9.86 25.87
N ARG A 432 16.36 -10.53 25.02
CA ARG A 432 17.38 -11.52 25.39
C ARG A 432 18.81 -11.04 25.16
N LEU A 433 18.99 -9.80 24.73
CA LEU A 433 20.30 -9.27 24.35
C LEU A 433 21.31 -9.29 25.51
N THR A 434 20.85 -9.29 26.76
CA THR A 434 21.68 -9.37 27.97
C THR A 434 22.13 -10.80 28.32
N GLU A 435 21.61 -11.82 27.63
CA GLU A 435 21.98 -13.21 27.88
C GLU A 435 23.37 -13.52 27.30
N LYS A 436 24.21 -14.21 28.08
CA LYS A 436 25.61 -14.49 27.71
C LYS A 436 25.75 -15.30 26.42
N ASP A 437 24.85 -16.25 26.18
CA ASP A 437 24.85 -17.07 24.96
C ASP A 437 24.47 -16.23 23.72
N VAL A 438 23.54 -15.30 23.85
CA VAL A 438 23.15 -14.36 22.78
C VAL A 438 24.31 -13.42 22.46
N LEU A 439 24.95 -12.82 23.47
CA LEU A 439 26.14 -11.97 23.27
C LEU A 439 27.30 -12.72 22.62
N ALA A 440 27.53 -13.97 23.02
CA ALA A 440 28.56 -14.82 22.40
C ALA A 440 28.26 -15.10 20.92
N LYS A 441 27.00 -15.37 20.56
CA LYS A 441 26.57 -15.53 19.17
C LYS A 441 26.77 -14.26 18.34
N ILE A 442 26.41 -13.10 18.89
CA ILE A 442 26.58 -11.81 18.20
C ILE A 442 28.06 -11.55 17.95
N LYS A 443 28.92 -11.74 18.95
CA LYS A 443 30.39 -11.59 18.79
C LYS A 443 30.93 -12.58 17.76
N GLY A 444 30.46 -13.83 17.77
CA GLY A 444 30.83 -14.84 16.77
C GLY A 444 30.42 -14.44 15.36
N ALA A 445 29.21 -13.91 15.18
CA ALA A 445 28.69 -13.45 13.89
C ALA A 445 29.39 -12.18 13.36
N LEU A 446 29.77 -11.27 14.26
CA LEU A 446 30.54 -10.06 13.92
C LEU A 446 31.99 -10.38 13.50
N GLY A 447 32.54 -11.50 13.99
CA GLY A 447 33.83 -12.03 13.58
C GLY A 447 35.00 -11.14 13.99
N ASP A 448 35.59 -10.46 13.01
CA ASP A 448 36.74 -9.57 13.16
C ASP A 448 36.38 -8.24 13.87
N ILE A 449 35.10 -7.86 13.88
CA ILE A 449 34.62 -6.65 14.55
C ILE A 449 34.49 -6.90 16.07
N ARG A 450 35.51 -6.47 16.82
CA ARG A 450 35.55 -6.64 18.29
C ARG A 450 34.80 -5.53 19.02
N LEU A 451 33.73 -5.89 19.72
CA LEU A 451 32.90 -5.01 20.54
C LEU A 451 32.79 -5.55 21.99
N THR A 452 32.69 -4.64 22.96
CA THR A 452 32.38 -5.00 24.35
C THR A 452 30.89 -5.32 24.50
N ASP A 453 30.51 -6.07 25.54
CA ASP A 453 29.10 -6.35 25.82
C ASP A 453 28.30 -5.06 26.01
N GLN A 454 28.87 -4.09 26.73
CA GLN A 454 28.25 -2.78 26.93
C GLN A 454 28.02 -2.04 25.61
N HIS A 455 28.96 -2.11 24.66
CA HIS A 455 28.79 -1.51 23.34
C HIS A 455 27.66 -2.17 22.56
N ILE A 456 27.60 -3.51 22.56
CA ILE A 456 26.53 -4.25 21.88
C ILE A 456 25.18 -3.84 22.46
N LEU A 457 25.04 -3.82 23.78
CA LEU A 457 23.79 -3.47 24.46
C LEU A 457 23.31 -2.03 24.15
N ALA A 458 24.24 -1.09 24.02
CA ALA A 458 23.92 0.32 23.80
C ALA A 458 23.67 0.69 22.32
N ASN A 459 24.16 -0.11 21.37
CA ASN A 459 24.20 0.26 19.94
C ASN A 459 23.51 -0.78 19.05
N SER A 460 22.56 -1.53 19.59
CA SER A 460 21.80 -2.56 18.88
C SER A 460 20.42 -2.06 18.46
N HIS A 461 20.17 -2.11 17.16
CA HIS A 461 18.92 -1.71 16.51
C HIS A 461 18.32 -2.87 15.73
N TYR A 462 17.04 -2.77 15.42
CA TYR A 462 16.25 -3.87 14.87
C TYR A 462 15.49 -3.38 13.66
N VAL A 463 15.63 -4.09 12.53
CA VAL A 463 15.04 -3.68 11.26
C VAL A 463 14.37 -4.86 10.57
N VAL A 464 13.14 -4.66 10.10
CA VAL A 464 12.50 -5.55 9.13
C VAL A 464 12.56 -4.91 7.76
N VAL A 465 13.02 -5.67 6.76
CA VAL A 465 13.04 -5.26 5.35
C VAL A 465 12.03 -6.09 4.58
N HIS A 466 11.22 -5.48 3.73
CA HIS A 466 10.17 -6.19 2.99
C HIS A 466 10.03 -5.76 1.53
N THR A 467 9.36 -6.59 0.71
CA THR A 467 9.09 -6.32 -0.71
C THR A 467 7.65 -5.89 -1.03
N LEU A 468 6.88 -5.44 -0.02
CA LEU A 468 5.58 -4.81 -0.30
C LEU A 468 5.82 -3.54 -1.13
N PRO A 469 5.18 -3.33 -2.30
CA PRO A 469 5.44 -2.22 -3.22
C PRO A 469 4.72 -0.95 -2.75
N SER A 470 5.11 -0.47 -1.58
CA SER A 470 4.63 0.77 -0.96
C SER A 470 5.83 1.50 -0.38
N PHE A 471 5.92 2.82 -0.57
CA PHE A 471 6.94 3.61 0.09
C PHE A 471 6.69 3.52 1.61
N SER A 472 7.52 2.76 2.31
CA SER A 472 7.25 2.32 3.68
C SER A 472 8.45 2.58 4.57
N ALA A 473 8.30 3.52 5.50
CA ALA A 473 9.21 3.72 6.63
C ALA A 473 8.36 4.00 7.87
N TYR A 474 8.42 3.11 8.85
CA TYR A 474 7.70 3.24 10.12
C TYR A 474 8.34 2.34 11.19
N GLN A 475 7.85 2.44 12.42
CA GLN A 475 8.38 1.68 13.56
C GLN A 475 7.28 0.94 14.32
N ILE A 476 7.56 -0.29 14.77
CA ILE A 476 6.67 -1.07 15.64
C ILE A 476 7.48 -1.71 16.75
N ASP A 477 7.08 -1.48 18.00
CA ASP A 477 7.76 -1.98 19.19
C ASP A 477 9.27 -1.71 19.19
N GLY A 478 9.73 -0.59 18.63
CA GLY A 478 11.16 -0.26 18.49
C GLY A 478 11.89 -1.08 17.43
N VAL A 479 11.17 -1.65 16.46
CA VAL A 479 11.70 -2.28 15.24
C VAL A 479 11.36 -1.37 14.06
N ALA A 480 12.38 -0.85 13.39
CA ALA A 480 12.20 -0.06 12.16
C ALA A 480 11.78 -0.97 11.01
N ILE A 481 10.91 -0.50 10.13
CA ILE A 481 10.37 -1.29 9.03
C ILE A 481 10.54 -0.50 7.75
N TYR A 482 11.22 -1.11 6.77
CA TYR A 482 11.49 -0.50 5.48
C TYR A 482 11.05 -1.40 4.31
N GLU A 483 10.53 -0.76 3.28
CA GLU A 483 10.46 -1.36 1.95
C GLU A 483 11.87 -1.48 1.33
N TRP A 484 12.13 -2.55 0.57
CA TRP A 484 13.46 -2.88 0.05
C TRP A 484 14.04 -1.80 -0.86
N ASN A 485 13.27 -1.27 -1.79
CA ASN A 485 13.69 -0.23 -2.70
C ASN A 485 14.01 1.07 -1.96
N LEU A 486 13.34 1.39 -0.86
CA LEU A 486 13.74 2.46 0.05
C LEU A 486 15.03 2.10 0.82
N PHE A 487 15.08 0.92 1.42
CA PHE A 487 16.20 0.48 2.26
C PHE A 487 17.53 0.44 1.49
N ARG A 488 17.52 -0.07 0.26
CA ARG A 488 18.71 -0.12 -0.61
C ARG A 488 19.23 1.27 -1.00
N ARG A 489 18.36 2.30 -1.01
CA ARG A 489 18.74 3.71 -1.21
C ARG A 489 19.28 4.34 0.06
N LEU A 490 18.74 3.97 1.23
CA LEU A 490 19.32 4.36 2.53
C LEU A 490 20.77 3.88 2.66
N LEU A 491 21.03 2.63 2.27
CA LEU A 491 22.38 2.05 2.24
C LEU A 491 23.32 2.79 1.27
N GLN A 492 22.79 3.54 0.31
CA GLN A 492 23.50 4.42 -0.61
C GLN A 492 23.43 5.88 -0.18
N ARG A 493 23.50 6.15 1.13
CA ARG A 493 23.49 7.52 1.71
C ARG A 493 22.26 8.35 1.32
N GLY A 494 21.12 7.68 1.11
CA GLY A 494 19.86 8.34 0.73
C GLY A 494 19.78 8.73 -0.75
N ALA A 495 20.62 8.15 -1.62
CA ALA A 495 20.62 8.48 -3.04
C ALA A 495 19.21 8.43 -3.66
N MET A 496 18.82 9.51 -4.33
CA MET A 496 17.60 9.56 -5.13
C MET A 496 17.95 9.76 -6.60
N GLU A 497 17.39 8.90 -7.43
CA GLU A 497 17.43 9.06 -8.88
C GLU A 497 16.15 9.78 -9.31
N ARG A 498 16.28 10.97 -9.89
CA ARG A 498 15.22 11.52 -10.73
C ARG A 498 15.45 11.00 -12.14
N SER A 499 14.63 10.07 -12.56
CA SER A 499 14.63 9.60 -13.95
C SER A 499 14.05 10.70 -14.86
N MET A 500 14.89 11.30 -15.72
CA MET A 500 14.45 11.88 -16.97
C MET A 500 14.80 10.90 -18.08
N TRP A 501 13.83 10.52 -18.90
CA TRP A 501 14.12 9.72 -20.09
C TRP A 501 14.54 10.66 -21.22
N THR A 502 15.79 10.57 -21.67
CA THR A 502 16.36 11.48 -22.68
C THR A 502 16.32 10.92 -24.11
N GLY A 503 15.46 9.92 -24.37
CA GLY A 503 15.28 9.39 -25.74
C GLY A 503 16.30 8.34 -26.19
N GLY A 504 17.01 7.67 -25.27
CA GLY A 504 17.94 6.58 -25.56
C GLY A 504 17.70 5.32 -24.71
N PRO A 505 18.41 4.20 -24.97
CA PRO A 505 18.28 2.93 -24.23
C PRO A 505 18.68 3.02 -22.75
N HIS A 506 19.16 4.18 -22.30
CA HIS A 506 19.48 4.45 -20.91
C HIS A 506 18.74 5.71 -20.47
N ALA A 507 17.79 5.57 -19.55
CA ALA A 507 17.28 6.71 -18.80
C ALA A 507 18.49 7.38 -18.11
N VAL A 508 18.74 8.65 -18.38
CA VAL A 508 19.78 9.37 -17.66
C VAL A 508 19.21 9.65 -16.28
N ALA A 509 19.63 8.85 -15.31
CA ALA A 509 19.38 9.16 -13.91
C ALA A 509 20.05 10.50 -13.62
N ILE A 510 19.24 11.55 -13.43
CA ILE A 510 19.73 12.72 -12.72
C ILE A 510 19.80 12.27 -11.28
N VAL A 511 20.98 11.77 -10.91
CA VAL A 511 21.35 11.64 -9.51
C VAL A 511 21.30 13.07 -8.99
N LEU A 512 20.27 13.37 -8.19
CA LEU A 512 20.29 14.61 -7.42
C LEU A 512 21.61 14.62 -6.65
N PRO A 513 22.26 15.79 -6.50
CA PRO A 513 23.57 15.86 -5.86
C PRO A 513 23.56 14.99 -4.61
N GLU A 514 24.57 14.11 -4.48
CA GLU A 514 24.79 13.38 -3.24
C GLU A 514 24.52 14.32 -2.09
N HIS A 515 23.80 13.81 -1.10
CA HIS A 515 23.55 14.53 0.12
C HIS A 515 24.84 15.27 0.51
N ARG A 516 24.84 16.61 0.43
CA ARG A 516 26.03 17.46 0.71
C ARG A 516 26.47 17.39 2.17
N HIS A 517 25.91 16.47 2.95
CA HIS A 517 26.31 16.14 4.30
C HIS A 517 26.99 14.77 4.30
N HIS A 518 28.23 14.73 4.75
CA HIS A 518 29.06 13.53 4.97
C HIS A 518 28.48 12.53 6.00
N THR A 519 27.18 12.58 6.31
CA THR A 519 26.55 11.83 7.40
C THR A 519 25.45 10.93 6.88
N MET A 520 25.56 9.64 7.19
CA MET A 520 24.54 8.64 6.85
C MET A 520 23.24 8.91 7.60
N LEU A 521 22.12 8.62 6.94
CA LEU A 521 20.79 8.65 7.58
C LEU A 521 20.71 7.55 8.63
N LYS A 522 20.02 7.84 9.73
CA LYS A 522 19.86 6.89 10.83
C LYS A 522 18.82 5.83 10.45
N LEU A 523 19.26 4.60 10.20
CA LEU A 523 18.36 3.49 9.88
C LEU A 523 17.41 3.15 11.05
N GLU A 524 17.76 3.54 12.28
CA GLU A 524 16.91 3.37 13.45
C GLU A 524 15.83 4.46 13.62
N ASP A 525 15.79 5.48 12.75
CA ASP A 525 14.85 6.61 12.84
C ASP A 525 14.02 6.75 11.55
N PRO A 526 12.91 6.00 11.43
CA PRO A 526 12.06 6.05 10.24
C PRO A 526 11.45 7.43 9.96
N ASN A 527 11.21 8.25 11.00
CA ASN A 527 10.65 9.58 10.82
C ASN A 527 11.68 10.52 10.16
N GLN A 528 12.95 10.46 10.58
CA GLN A 528 14.04 11.16 9.88
C GLN A 528 14.13 10.74 8.39
N VAL A 529 13.98 9.44 8.11
CA VAL A 529 13.99 8.92 6.73
C VAL A 529 12.83 9.51 5.92
N LEU A 530 11.61 9.51 6.46
CA LEU A 530 10.44 10.08 5.79
C LEU A 530 10.65 11.56 5.47
N ASP A 531 11.10 12.35 6.44
CA ASP A 531 11.33 13.79 6.30
C ASP A 531 12.37 14.09 5.22
N TYR A 532 13.45 13.30 5.20
CA TYR A 532 14.50 13.42 4.22
C TYR A 532 13.97 13.19 2.80
N PHE A 533 13.35 12.04 2.53
CA PHE A 533 12.89 11.69 1.18
C PHE A 533 11.78 12.62 0.70
N TYR A 534 10.87 13.04 1.59
CA TYR A 534 9.85 14.03 1.26
C TYR A 534 10.48 15.37 0.82
N THR A 535 11.46 15.86 1.59
CA THR A 535 12.16 17.11 1.27
C THR A 535 12.92 17.00 -0.05
N MET A 536 13.64 15.90 -0.25
CA MET A 536 14.42 15.66 -1.47
C MET A 536 13.53 15.53 -2.71
N ALA A 537 12.30 15.05 -2.55
CA ALA A 537 11.32 14.99 -3.62
C ALA A 537 10.68 16.36 -3.93
N GLY A 538 11.09 17.43 -3.24
CA GLY A 538 10.59 18.79 -3.40
C GLY A 538 9.44 19.15 -2.46
N GLY A 539 9.12 18.27 -1.51
CA GLY A 539 8.16 18.57 -0.45
C GLY A 539 8.68 19.64 0.51
N ASN A 540 7.77 20.42 1.09
CA ASN A 540 8.11 21.45 2.07
C ASN A 540 7.57 21.04 3.45
N LEU A 541 8.46 20.66 4.37
CA LEU A 541 8.08 20.27 5.74
C LEU A 541 7.32 21.37 6.48
N ALA A 542 7.51 22.65 6.13
CA ALA A 542 6.74 23.75 6.72
C ALA A 542 5.28 23.79 6.23
N GLN A 543 4.98 23.20 5.08
CA GLN A 543 3.61 23.04 4.56
C GLN A 543 2.96 21.76 5.08
N LEU A 544 3.73 20.79 5.59
CA LEU A 544 3.21 19.51 6.06
C LEU A 544 2.15 19.63 7.18
N PRO A 545 2.23 20.56 8.16
CA PRO A 545 1.13 20.78 9.10
C PRO A 545 -0.16 21.21 8.40
N ARG A 546 -0.05 22.03 7.36
CA ARG A 546 -1.21 22.43 6.54
C ARG A 546 -1.70 21.25 5.72
N GLU A 547 -0.84 20.47 5.06
CA GLU A 547 -1.26 19.25 4.33
C GLU A 547 -1.92 18.22 5.26
N LYS A 548 -1.42 18.09 6.48
CA LYS A 548 -2.00 17.25 7.53
C LYS A 548 -3.36 17.79 7.92
N GLN A 549 -3.45 19.07 8.31
CA GLN A 549 -4.71 19.74 8.62
C GLN A 549 -5.69 19.60 7.44
N ASP A 550 -5.21 19.74 6.23
CA ASP A 550 -5.97 19.62 4.99
C ASP A 550 -6.49 18.21 4.78
N ARG A 551 -5.83 17.18 5.30
CA ARG A 551 -6.29 15.77 5.29
C ARG A 551 -7.18 15.42 6.48
N GLU A 552 -6.93 16.02 7.64
CA GLU A 552 -7.84 15.97 8.79
C GLU A 552 -9.18 16.65 8.44
N GLN A 553 -9.09 17.76 7.71
CA GLN A 553 -10.19 18.59 7.23
C GLN A 553 -10.61 18.25 5.80
N ALA A 554 -9.94 17.31 5.12
CA ALA A 554 -10.41 16.71 3.86
C ALA A 554 -11.63 15.91 4.23
N ARG A 555 -12.71 16.67 4.36
CA ARG A 555 -14.04 16.20 4.63
C ARG A 555 -14.36 15.33 3.44
N TYR A 556 -14.52 14.03 3.66
CA TYR A 556 -15.30 13.18 2.77
C TYR A 556 -16.74 13.71 2.83
N GLY A 557 -16.98 14.82 2.16
CA GLY A 557 -18.30 15.34 1.89
C GLY A 557 -18.86 14.49 0.77
N PHE A 558 -19.85 13.67 1.09
CA PHE A 558 -20.77 13.22 0.07
C PHE A 558 -21.65 14.44 -0.27
N ASP A 559 -21.21 15.25 -1.23
CA ASP A 559 -22.15 16.11 -1.95
C ASP A 559 -22.88 15.26 -2.97
N LEU A 560 -24.19 15.29 -2.85
CA LEU A 560 -25.12 14.33 -3.39
C LEU A 560 -26.07 15.01 -4.38
N ALA A 561 -25.74 16.21 -4.87
CA ALA A 561 -26.55 16.89 -5.88
C ALA A 561 -26.21 16.49 -7.33
N LEU A 562 -25.05 15.87 -7.61
CA LEU A 562 -24.54 15.74 -8.99
C LEU A 562 -24.06 14.32 -9.35
N PRO A 563 -24.96 13.38 -9.70
CA PRO A 563 -24.60 12.05 -10.17
C PRO A 563 -23.92 12.02 -11.55
N SER A 564 -24.00 13.11 -12.32
CA SER A 564 -23.57 13.19 -13.73
C SER A 564 -22.40 14.16 -13.98
N ALA A 565 -21.89 14.84 -12.96
CA ALA A 565 -20.78 15.78 -13.13
C ALA A 565 -19.42 15.06 -13.06
N SER A 566 -18.46 15.52 -13.85
CA SER A 566 -17.08 15.04 -13.77
C SER A 566 -16.52 15.27 -12.36
N LEU A 567 -15.54 14.46 -11.96
CA LEU A 567 -14.90 14.55 -10.66
C LEU A 567 -14.46 15.99 -10.29
N TRP A 568 -13.97 16.73 -11.28
CA TRP A 568 -13.52 18.11 -11.15
C TRP A 568 -14.61 19.09 -10.72
N CYS A 569 -15.85 18.88 -11.17
CA CYS A 569 -17.00 19.67 -10.78
C CYS A 569 -17.51 19.30 -9.37
N ARG A 570 -17.27 18.07 -8.89
CA ARG A 570 -17.60 17.64 -7.51
C ARG A 570 -16.64 18.23 -6.47
N MET A 571 -15.41 18.59 -6.88
CA MET A 571 -14.39 19.15 -6.00
C MET A 571 -14.51 20.65 -5.75
N ARG A 572 -15.17 21.39 -6.65
CA ARG A 572 -15.45 22.82 -6.45
C ARG A 572 -16.88 23.02 -5.99
N GLY A 573 -17.08 22.96 -4.67
CA GLY A 573 -18.03 23.90 -4.09
C GLY A 573 -19.10 23.43 -3.12
N ASN A 574 -19.05 22.28 -2.43
CA ASN A 574 -19.98 22.04 -1.31
C ASN A 574 -19.45 21.07 -0.26
N ALA A 575 -19.68 21.41 1.01
CA ALA A 575 -18.92 20.94 2.16
C ALA A 575 -19.76 20.13 3.19
N THR A 576 -19.21 18.98 3.63
CA THR A 576 -19.33 18.33 4.97
C THR A 576 -20.62 17.72 5.50
N LEU A 577 -20.43 16.79 6.46
CA LEU A 577 -21.42 16.00 7.19
C LEU A 577 -21.10 15.95 8.72
N ARG A 578 -22.12 16.03 9.59
CA ARG A 578 -22.15 16.00 11.08
C ARG A 578 -23.16 14.96 11.56
N VAL A 579 -22.91 14.29 12.69
CA VAL A 579 -23.85 13.30 13.27
C VAL A 579 -24.69 13.87 14.40
N ILE A 580 -26.03 13.92 14.24
CA ILE A 580 -26.98 14.32 15.28
C ILE A 580 -27.68 13.08 15.87
N ARG A 581 -27.81 13.03 17.20
CA ARG A 581 -28.51 11.93 17.90
C ARG A 581 -30.00 11.88 17.55
N PRO A 582 -30.59 10.68 17.38
CA PRO A 582 -32.04 10.54 17.38
C PRO A 582 -32.55 10.50 18.84
N TYR A 583 -33.29 11.55 19.23
CA TYR A 583 -34.12 11.73 20.45
C TYR A 583 -33.37 11.99 21.77
N THR A 584 -33.82 12.84 22.70
CA THR A 584 -35.18 13.26 23.13
C THR A 584 -36.18 13.67 22.07
#